data_AF-A0A840YQK4-F1
#
_entry.id   AF-A0A840YQK4-F1
#
_cell.length_a   1.000
_cell.length_b   1.000
_cell.length_c   1.000
_cell.angle_alpha   90.00
_cell.angle_beta   90.00
_cell.angle_gamma   90.00
#
_symmetry.space_group_name_H-M   'P 1'
#
loop_
_entity.id
_entity.type
_entity.pdbx_description
1 polymer ?
#
loop_
_entity_poly.entity_id
_entity_poly.type
_entity_poly.pdbx_seq_one_letter_code
_entity_poly.pdbx_strand_id
1 'polypeptide(L)'
;MIGVRGLNFAREVSLGRCLDILSSLSGADRTSLEASSISLSDKGFHLGSIQLSSDSISGALFGRVCPRCLEEDLDSKEGPDLCRPFRRGFWDVPHLVICPIHSVALTNCCNSCKVGGNRRQIDPRRCGAGHLIQPGATATASLSGQNYLFRRLSGEPGGGGRFLDDLPVNDAGRVMQAVGRSRLFGREWSAVERCTVDDLVAASSAGFETLANWPNELWHLLDELRERNSGGSKGGPERVYGSLTRWLQHGGGSQFPALASELANHYSATGAKTRHPLISDVQQSAVTVWSLALETGFARERIEQVAAGLGATVIRAHGPPRVSVEEAQRVRALLSRAVKAPAAAARLGLTLDTFKQLRREKILLPISGLVVPLYDVEVLDQLIIECSRGAPSTVEPPPNTLPLVRASRATNRPLHRVVTAILGGDLRPAARLQGSVGFGSILIDVTAVFATPYR
;
A
#
# COMPACT_ATOMS: atom_id res chain seq x y z
N MET A 1 -40.62 48.48 -8.30
CA MET A 1 -40.76 47.60 -9.49
C MET A 1 -39.43 47.53 -10.20
N ILE A 2 -38.60 46.54 -9.87
CA ILE A 2 -37.34 46.32 -10.59
C ILE A 2 -37.67 45.40 -11.76
N GLY A 3 -37.52 45.94 -12.97
CA GLY A 3 -37.80 45.23 -14.22
C GLY A 3 -36.81 44.09 -14.42
N VAL A 4 -37.25 42.85 -14.15
CA VAL A 4 -36.55 41.63 -14.54
C VAL A 4 -36.71 41.47 -16.06
N ARG A 5 -35.94 42.24 -16.84
CA ARG A 5 -35.84 42.05 -18.28
C ARG A 5 -35.01 40.79 -18.55
N GLY A 6 -35.67 39.74 -19.06
CA GLY A 6 -35.03 38.65 -19.81
C GLY A 6 -34.42 37.48 -19.03
N LEU A 7 -34.35 37.51 -17.69
CA LEU A 7 -33.87 36.38 -16.90
C LEU A 7 -35.01 35.42 -16.59
N ASN A 8 -34.81 34.14 -16.88
CA ASN A 8 -35.68 33.07 -16.37
C ASN A 8 -35.43 32.95 -14.86
N PHE A 9 -36.12 33.78 -14.07
CA PHE A 9 -35.93 33.92 -12.62
C PHE A 9 -35.93 32.56 -11.90
N ALA A 10 -36.85 31.65 -12.27
CA ALA A 10 -36.90 30.30 -11.73
C ALA A 10 -35.62 29.49 -12.03
N ARG A 11 -35.00 29.68 -13.21
CA ARG A 11 -33.72 29.07 -13.55
C ARG A 11 -32.59 29.62 -12.67
N GLU A 12 -32.50 30.93 -12.51
CA GLU A 12 -31.44 31.55 -11.68
C GLU A 12 -31.57 31.13 -10.21
N VAL A 13 -32.78 31.16 -9.65
CA VAL A 13 -33.06 30.64 -8.30
C VAL A 13 -32.67 29.16 -8.16
N SER A 14 -32.97 28.33 -9.17
CA SER A 14 -32.57 26.91 -9.16
C SER A 14 -31.05 26.67 -9.24
N LEU A 15 -30.26 27.72 -9.48
CA LEU A 15 -28.80 27.70 -9.48
C LEU A 15 -28.22 28.44 -8.25
N GLY A 16 -29.06 28.72 -7.25
CA GLY A 16 -28.68 29.45 -6.04
C GLY A 16 -28.38 30.93 -6.28
N ARG A 17 -28.85 31.51 -7.40
CA ARG A 17 -28.71 32.95 -7.71
C ARG A 17 -30.02 33.67 -7.38
N CYS A 18 -29.96 35.00 -7.24
CA CYS A 18 -31.13 35.82 -6.91
C CYS A 18 -31.82 35.45 -5.57
N LEU A 19 -31.07 34.89 -4.60
CA LEU A 19 -31.61 34.51 -3.29
C LEU A 19 -32.03 35.72 -2.44
N ASP A 20 -31.45 36.90 -2.70
CA ASP A 20 -31.85 38.19 -2.15
C ASP A 20 -33.27 38.58 -2.59
N ILE A 21 -33.59 38.40 -3.87
CA ILE A 21 -34.92 38.63 -4.41
C ILE A 21 -35.90 37.59 -3.85
N LEU A 22 -35.51 36.32 -3.80
CA LEU A 22 -36.36 35.26 -3.24
C LEU A 22 -36.66 35.48 -1.76
N SER A 23 -35.66 35.86 -0.97
CA SER A 23 -35.82 36.21 0.45
C SER A 23 -36.80 37.36 0.63
N SER A 24 -36.67 38.41 -0.18
CA SER A 24 -37.57 39.56 -0.15
C SER A 24 -39.01 39.21 -0.53
N LEU A 25 -39.20 38.31 -1.50
CA LEU A 25 -40.53 37.90 -1.98
C LEU A 25 -41.22 36.89 -1.04
N SER A 26 -40.46 36.00 -0.41
CA SER A 26 -41.01 34.93 0.43
C SER A 26 -41.05 35.25 1.92
N GLY A 27 -40.29 36.26 2.36
CA GLY A 27 -40.06 36.53 3.77
C GLY A 27 -39.13 35.51 4.45
N ALA A 28 -38.58 34.54 3.70
CA ALA A 28 -37.63 33.58 4.23
C ALA A 28 -36.27 34.23 4.47
N ASP A 29 -35.61 33.82 5.55
CA ASP A 29 -34.26 34.27 5.87
C ASP A 29 -33.27 33.89 4.75
N ARG A 30 -32.47 34.85 4.32
CA ARG A 30 -31.52 34.68 3.22
C ARG A 30 -30.45 33.64 3.55
N THR A 31 -29.92 33.65 4.77
CA THR A 31 -28.88 32.70 5.19
C THR A 31 -29.41 31.27 5.18
N SER A 32 -30.67 31.08 5.57
CA SER A 32 -31.36 29.79 5.52
C SER A 32 -31.58 29.30 4.08
N LEU A 33 -31.91 30.21 3.15
CA LEU A 33 -32.01 29.90 1.72
C LEU A 33 -30.65 29.52 1.12
N GLU A 34 -29.59 30.24 1.47
CA GLU A 34 -28.21 29.96 1.04
C GLU A 34 -27.72 28.60 1.55
N ALA A 35 -27.97 28.29 2.83
CA ALA A 35 -27.59 27.00 3.43
C ALA A 35 -28.29 25.80 2.78
N SER A 36 -29.51 25.99 2.27
CA SER A 36 -30.37 24.92 1.75
C SER A 36 -30.34 24.77 0.23
N SER A 37 -29.69 25.72 -0.48
CA SER A 37 -29.68 25.77 -1.95
C SER A 37 -28.34 25.29 -2.51
N ILE A 38 -28.40 24.53 -3.61
CA ILE A 38 -27.20 24.28 -4.41
C ILE A 38 -26.90 25.54 -5.22
N SER A 39 -25.71 26.10 -5.02
CA SER A 39 -25.21 27.26 -5.77
C SER A 39 -24.07 26.85 -6.71
N LEU A 40 -23.96 27.55 -7.85
CA LEU A 40 -22.84 27.39 -8.79
C LEU A 40 -21.88 28.57 -8.65
N SER A 41 -20.61 28.28 -8.36
CA SER A 41 -19.50 29.23 -8.31
C SER A 41 -18.44 28.87 -9.37
N ASP A 42 -17.44 29.74 -9.53
CA ASP A 42 -16.28 29.49 -10.39
C ASP A 42 -15.46 28.26 -9.96
N LYS A 43 -15.63 27.81 -8.71
CA LYS A 43 -14.96 26.64 -8.10
C LYS A 43 -15.82 25.38 -8.11
N GLY A 44 -16.98 25.41 -8.75
CA GLY A 44 -17.91 24.29 -8.86
C GLY A 44 -19.21 24.51 -8.10
N PHE A 45 -19.84 23.42 -7.67
CA PHE A 45 -21.12 23.46 -6.98
C PHE A 45 -20.92 23.51 -5.47
N HIS A 46 -21.80 24.21 -4.76
CA HIS A 46 -21.78 24.30 -3.30
C HIS A 46 -23.18 24.04 -2.74
N LEU A 47 -23.25 23.43 -1.56
CA LEU A 47 -24.46 23.37 -0.74
C LEU A 47 -24.15 24.06 0.59
N GLY A 48 -24.69 25.27 0.80
CA GLY A 48 -24.25 26.14 1.88
C GLY A 48 -22.74 26.40 1.82
N SER A 49 -22.03 26.13 2.92
CA SER A 49 -20.57 26.26 2.99
C SER A 49 -19.80 25.06 2.41
N ILE A 50 -20.48 23.99 2.04
CA ILE A 50 -19.86 22.72 1.64
C ILE A 50 -19.63 22.71 0.12
N GLN A 51 -18.37 22.49 -0.28
CA GLN A 51 -18.01 22.33 -1.69
C GLN A 51 -18.36 20.92 -2.19
N LEU A 52 -19.03 20.87 -3.33
CA LEU A 52 -19.34 19.66 -4.08
C LEU A 52 -18.43 19.61 -5.32
N SER A 53 -17.80 18.46 -5.56
CA SER A 53 -16.93 18.26 -6.74
C SER A 53 -17.70 18.48 -8.06
N SER A 54 -17.11 19.27 -8.97
CA SER A 54 -17.71 19.69 -10.26
C SER A 54 -18.12 18.53 -11.16
N ASP A 55 -17.35 17.44 -11.11
CA ASP A 55 -17.51 16.29 -12.00
C ASP A 55 -18.61 15.34 -11.53
N SER A 56 -19.08 15.52 -10.29
CA SER A 56 -19.96 14.58 -9.61
C SER A 56 -21.43 14.84 -9.91
N ILE A 57 -21.81 16.08 -10.21
CA ILE A 57 -23.22 16.43 -10.41
C ILE A 57 -23.61 16.24 -11.88
N SER A 58 -23.68 14.96 -12.28
CA SER A 58 -24.17 14.53 -13.59
C SER A 58 -25.68 14.73 -13.72
N GLY A 59 -26.11 15.21 -14.89
CA GLY A 59 -27.51 15.47 -15.27
C GLY A 59 -28.51 14.35 -14.94
N ALA A 60 -28.05 13.10 -14.83
CA ALA A 60 -28.89 11.91 -14.61
C ALA A 60 -29.30 11.67 -13.15
N LEU A 61 -28.57 12.20 -12.17
CA LEU A 61 -28.87 12.00 -10.73
C LEU A 61 -29.60 13.18 -10.08
N PHE A 62 -29.81 14.25 -10.83
CA PHE A 62 -30.64 15.37 -10.41
C PHE A 62 -32.11 14.96 -10.37
N GLY A 63 -32.85 15.55 -9.43
CA GLY A 63 -34.27 15.30 -9.37
C GLY A 63 -34.61 14.12 -8.46
N ARG A 64 -33.73 13.74 -7.54
CA ARG A 64 -34.05 12.71 -6.53
C ARG A 64 -34.97 13.25 -5.44
N VAL A 65 -35.86 12.42 -4.93
CA VAL A 65 -36.76 12.76 -3.82
C VAL A 65 -36.90 11.60 -2.83
N CYS A 66 -37.26 11.95 -1.60
CA CYS A 66 -37.87 11.01 -0.66
C CYS A 66 -39.37 11.26 -0.61
N PRO A 67 -40.21 10.34 -1.14
CA PRO A 67 -41.67 10.51 -1.11
C PRO A 67 -42.25 10.63 0.30
N ARG A 68 -41.66 9.94 1.30
CA ARG A 68 -42.08 10.03 2.70
C ARG A 68 -41.85 11.43 3.29
N CYS A 69 -40.70 12.04 3.04
CA CYS A 69 -40.49 13.45 3.41
C CYS A 69 -41.52 14.37 2.78
N LEU A 70 -41.88 14.14 1.51
CA LEU A 70 -42.84 15.00 0.81
C LEU A 70 -44.28 14.81 1.33
N GLU A 71 -44.64 13.61 1.77
CA GLU A 71 -45.90 13.32 2.47
C GLU A 71 -45.92 14.01 3.84
N GLU A 72 -44.87 13.87 4.65
CA GLU A 72 -44.76 14.56 5.93
C GLU A 72 -44.78 16.09 5.77
N ASP A 73 -44.15 16.63 4.73
CA ASP A 73 -44.18 18.06 4.44
C ASP A 73 -45.62 18.52 4.13
N LEU A 74 -46.42 17.72 3.41
CA LEU A 74 -47.81 18.03 3.12
C LEU A 74 -48.67 18.09 4.38
N ASP A 75 -48.43 17.17 5.31
CA ASP A 75 -49.21 17.01 6.54
C ASP A 75 -48.81 18.01 7.63
N SER A 76 -47.52 18.37 7.69
CA SER A 76 -46.96 19.13 8.82
C SER A 76 -46.64 20.60 8.53
N LYS A 77 -46.58 21.02 7.27
CA LYS A 77 -46.25 22.42 6.91
C LYS A 77 -47.51 23.23 6.63
N GLU A 78 -47.41 24.53 6.85
CA GLU A 78 -48.50 25.48 6.57
C GLU A 78 -48.43 26.04 5.15
N GLY A 79 -49.53 26.64 4.69
CA GLY A 79 -49.65 27.26 3.37
C GLY A 79 -50.38 26.38 2.33
N PRO A 80 -50.37 26.77 1.04
CA PRO A 80 -51.06 26.01 -0.02
C PRO A 80 -50.44 24.62 -0.23
N ASP A 81 -51.28 23.59 -0.41
CA ASP A 81 -50.87 22.19 -0.57
C ASP A 81 -49.81 21.96 -1.66
N LEU A 82 -49.84 22.78 -2.73
CA LEU A 82 -48.87 22.69 -3.84
C LEU A 82 -47.46 23.18 -3.43
N CYS A 83 -47.37 24.03 -2.42
CA CYS A 83 -46.13 24.68 -1.98
C CYS A 83 -45.52 24.05 -0.72
N ARG A 84 -46.29 23.22 0.02
CA ARG A 84 -45.79 22.56 1.24
C ARG A 84 -44.68 21.54 0.94
N PRO A 85 -44.81 20.62 -0.02
CA PRO A 85 -43.75 19.65 -0.30
C PRO A 85 -42.62 20.32 -1.07
N PHE A 86 -41.40 20.21 -0.55
CA PHE A 86 -40.24 20.85 -1.17
C PHE A 86 -39.05 19.88 -1.29
N ARG A 87 -38.19 20.18 -2.27
CA ARG A 87 -36.96 19.43 -2.49
C ARG A 87 -35.87 19.87 -1.53
N ARG A 88 -35.13 18.89 -1.01
CA ARG A 88 -33.96 19.13 -0.16
C ARG A 88 -32.69 19.05 -1.01
N GLY A 89 -31.79 20.03 -0.89
CA GLY A 89 -30.59 20.12 -1.74
C GLY A 89 -29.66 18.90 -1.62
N PHE A 90 -29.54 18.31 -0.43
CA PHE A 90 -28.71 17.13 -0.22
C PHE A 90 -29.19 15.89 -0.97
N TRP A 91 -30.46 15.83 -1.43
CA TRP A 91 -30.95 14.72 -2.25
C TRP A 91 -30.24 14.61 -3.60
N ASP A 92 -29.56 15.65 -4.07
CA ASP A 92 -28.83 15.62 -5.34
C ASP A 92 -27.33 15.26 -5.17
N VAL A 93 -26.88 14.96 -3.94
CA VAL A 93 -25.51 14.49 -3.65
C VAL A 93 -25.33 13.02 -4.08
N PRO A 94 -24.57 12.69 -5.14
CA PRO A 94 -24.62 11.38 -5.81
C PRO A 94 -24.44 10.17 -4.91
N HIS A 95 -23.52 10.25 -3.94
CA HIS A 95 -23.17 9.13 -3.06
C HIS A 95 -24.08 9.00 -1.83
N LEU A 96 -24.96 9.97 -1.60
CA LEU A 96 -26.08 9.86 -0.68
C LEU A 96 -27.28 9.28 -1.45
N VAL A 97 -27.55 7.98 -1.27
CA VAL A 97 -28.55 7.23 -2.05
C VAL A 97 -29.80 6.90 -1.21
N ILE A 98 -29.72 7.08 0.11
CA ILE A 98 -30.81 6.87 1.05
C ILE A 98 -31.23 8.21 1.67
N CYS A 99 -32.52 8.37 1.96
CA CYS A 99 -33.01 9.45 2.79
C CYS A 99 -32.55 9.22 4.25
N PRO A 100 -31.77 10.12 4.86
CA PRO A 100 -31.26 9.94 6.22
C PRO A 100 -32.37 10.06 7.29
N ILE A 101 -33.52 10.62 6.94
CA ILE A 101 -34.67 10.79 7.85
C ILE A 101 -35.51 9.51 7.89
N HIS A 102 -35.76 8.89 6.73
CA HIS A 102 -36.69 7.76 6.59
C HIS A 102 -36.04 6.43 6.26
N SER A 103 -34.74 6.41 6.01
CA SER A 103 -33.97 5.22 5.64
C SER A 103 -34.49 4.50 4.37
N VAL A 104 -35.10 5.26 3.44
CA VAL A 104 -35.59 4.74 2.15
C VAL A 104 -34.76 5.25 0.98
N ALA A 105 -34.69 4.46 -0.09
CA ALA A 105 -33.99 4.83 -1.32
C ALA A 105 -34.56 6.12 -1.92
N LEU A 106 -33.65 7.05 -2.24
CA LEU A 106 -33.97 8.26 -2.98
C LEU A 106 -34.28 7.87 -4.43
N THR A 107 -35.43 8.30 -4.94
CA THR A 107 -35.87 7.97 -6.29
C THR A 107 -35.86 9.20 -7.18
N ASN A 108 -35.38 9.04 -8.41
CA ASN A 108 -35.44 10.02 -9.49
C ASN A 108 -36.30 9.53 -10.65
N CYS A 109 -37.14 8.50 -10.48
CA CYS A 109 -37.98 8.03 -11.57
C CYS A 109 -39.35 7.57 -11.06
N CYS A 110 -40.36 7.75 -11.90
CA CYS A 110 -41.68 7.24 -11.62
C CYS A 110 -41.71 5.73 -11.75
N ASN A 111 -42.16 5.02 -10.72
CA ASN A 111 -42.30 3.56 -10.78
C ASN A 111 -43.25 3.11 -11.91
N SER A 112 -44.29 3.89 -12.19
CA SER A 112 -45.32 3.58 -13.18
C SER A 112 -44.89 3.84 -14.63
N CYS A 113 -44.38 5.03 -14.94
CA CYS A 113 -44.06 5.41 -16.33
C CYS A 113 -42.57 5.50 -16.65
N LYS A 114 -41.69 5.25 -15.67
CA LYS A 114 -40.21 5.32 -15.77
C LYS A 114 -39.65 6.68 -16.20
N VAL A 115 -40.50 7.72 -16.32
CA VAL A 115 -40.09 9.09 -16.58
C VAL A 115 -39.28 9.61 -15.39
N GLY A 116 -38.12 10.18 -15.68
CA GLY A 116 -37.24 10.79 -14.69
C GLY A 116 -37.90 11.96 -13.96
N GLY A 117 -37.55 12.13 -12.69
CA GLY A 117 -37.90 13.29 -11.88
C GLY A 117 -37.29 14.53 -12.50
N ASN A 118 -38.08 15.61 -12.57
CA ASN A 118 -37.63 16.87 -13.12
C ASN A 118 -37.58 17.91 -11.99
N ARG A 119 -36.42 18.53 -11.78
CA ARG A 119 -36.27 19.62 -10.81
C ARG A 119 -37.18 20.83 -11.10
N ARG A 120 -37.62 20.98 -12.35
CA ARG A 120 -38.51 22.06 -12.79
C ARG A 120 -39.99 21.77 -12.48
N GLN A 121 -40.31 20.57 -11.99
CA GLN A 121 -41.65 20.24 -11.57
C GLN A 121 -41.99 21.02 -10.30
N ILE A 122 -43.07 21.80 -10.35
CA ILE A 122 -43.54 22.60 -9.21
C ILE A 122 -43.95 21.68 -8.05
N ASP A 123 -44.68 20.60 -8.35
CA ASP A 123 -45.00 19.56 -7.35
C ASP A 123 -43.95 18.43 -7.41
N PRO A 124 -42.99 18.37 -6.46
CA PRO A 124 -41.93 17.37 -6.48
C PRO A 124 -42.42 15.95 -6.18
N ARG A 125 -43.69 15.77 -5.76
CA ARG A 125 -44.30 14.46 -5.55
C ARG A 125 -44.69 13.79 -6.86
N ARG A 126 -44.77 14.55 -7.96
CA ARG A 126 -45.27 14.06 -9.25
C ARG A 126 -44.17 13.99 -10.29
N CYS A 127 -44.25 12.99 -11.17
CA CYS A 127 -43.41 12.95 -12.35
C CYS A 127 -43.95 13.87 -13.46
N GLY A 128 -43.22 14.00 -14.56
CA GLY A 128 -43.65 14.81 -15.71
C GLY A 128 -44.96 14.36 -16.37
N ALA A 129 -45.37 13.10 -16.14
CA ALA A 129 -46.66 12.57 -16.59
C ALA A 129 -47.79 12.71 -15.54
N GLY A 130 -47.53 13.34 -14.39
CA GLY A 130 -48.52 13.61 -13.35
C GLY A 130 -48.73 12.50 -12.31
N HIS A 131 -48.11 11.32 -12.46
CA HIS A 131 -48.19 10.24 -11.47
C HIS A 131 -47.49 10.62 -10.15
N LEU A 132 -48.04 10.16 -9.02
CA LEU A 132 -47.36 10.24 -7.72
C LEU A 132 -46.14 9.32 -7.70
N ILE A 133 -45.01 9.87 -7.29
CA ILE A 133 -43.76 9.13 -7.09
C ILE A 133 -43.90 8.32 -5.81
N GLN A 134 -43.74 7.01 -5.91
CA GLN A 134 -43.88 6.09 -4.80
C GLN A 134 -42.55 5.92 -4.05
N PRO A 135 -42.57 5.64 -2.73
CA PRO A 135 -41.38 5.37 -1.95
C PRO A 135 -40.51 4.27 -2.58
N GLY A 136 -39.19 4.45 -2.53
CA GLY A 136 -38.24 3.40 -2.85
C GLY A 136 -38.20 2.32 -1.76
N ALA A 137 -37.41 1.27 -2.01
CA ALA A 137 -37.15 0.24 -1.01
C ALA A 137 -36.47 0.84 0.23
N THR A 138 -36.83 0.33 1.41
CA THR A 138 -36.10 0.60 2.66
C THR A 138 -34.74 -0.08 2.59
N ALA A 139 -33.69 0.62 3.01
CA ALA A 139 -32.35 0.03 3.08
C ALA A 139 -32.31 -1.07 4.14
N THR A 140 -31.65 -2.18 3.83
CA THR A 140 -31.45 -3.27 4.80
C THR A 140 -30.02 -3.32 5.34
N ALA A 141 -29.08 -2.78 4.57
CA ALA A 141 -27.68 -2.68 4.97
C ALA A 141 -27.43 -1.61 6.06
N SER A 142 -26.26 -1.71 6.70
CA SER A 142 -25.75 -0.68 7.62
C SER A 142 -25.75 0.70 6.93
N LEU A 143 -26.15 1.73 7.67
CA LEU A 143 -26.18 3.12 7.19
C LEU A 143 -24.97 3.95 7.65
N SER A 144 -23.94 3.34 8.22
CA SER A 144 -22.77 4.05 8.78
C SER A 144 -22.16 5.06 7.79
N GLY A 145 -21.92 4.63 6.54
CA GLY A 145 -21.38 5.51 5.50
C GLY A 145 -22.36 6.60 5.02
N GLN A 146 -23.66 6.29 4.95
CA GLN A 146 -24.69 7.27 4.56
C GLN A 146 -24.88 8.33 5.65
N ASN A 147 -24.88 7.92 6.92
CA ASN A 147 -24.97 8.81 8.08
C ASN A 147 -23.73 9.71 8.17
N TYR A 148 -22.53 9.18 7.92
CA TYR A 148 -21.30 9.98 7.84
C TYR A 148 -21.44 11.10 6.80
N LEU A 149 -21.87 10.79 5.57
CA LEU A 149 -22.07 11.80 4.53
C LEU A 149 -23.12 12.84 4.92
N PHE A 150 -24.23 12.41 5.52
CA PHE A 150 -25.28 13.33 5.94
C PHE A 150 -24.85 14.28 7.06
N ARG A 151 -24.10 13.79 8.06
CA ARG A 151 -23.54 14.62 9.12
C ARG A 151 -22.59 15.68 8.57
N ARG A 152 -21.69 15.27 7.66
CA ARG A 152 -20.82 16.18 6.90
C ARG A 152 -21.60 17.25 6.15
N LEU A 153 -22.71 16.86 5.49
CA LEU A 153 -23.59 17.79 4.77
C LEU A 153 -24.36 18.75 5.68
N SER A 154 -24.56 18.36 6.93
CA SER A 154 -25.23 19.17 7.95
C SER A 154 -24.25 20.08 8.71
N GLY A 155 -22.97 20.08 8.35
CA GLY A 155 -21.92 20.84 9.04
C GLY A 155 -21.48 20.21 10.38
N GLU A 156 -21.91 18.98 10.67
CA GLU A 156 -21.48 18.26 11.86
C GLU A 156 -20.12 17.58 11.65
N PRO A 157 -19.35 17.31 12.72
CA PRO A 157 -18.17 16.46 12.66
C PRO A 157 -18.53 15.08 12.10
N GLY A 158 -17.89 14.68 11.00
CA GLY A 158 -18.15 13.41 10.34
C GLY A 158 -17.73 12.21 11.18
N GLY A 159 -16.55 12.28 11.79
CA GLY A 159 -15.98 11.18 12.58
C GLY A 159 -15.37 10.07 11.72
N GLY A 160 -14.97 10.39 10.48
CA GLY A 160 -14.36 9.47 9.52
C GLY A 160 -12.84 9.43 9.60
N GLY A 161 -12.25 10.07 10.62
CA GLY A 161 -10.80 10.25 10.72
C GLY A 161 -10.27 11.24 9.69
N ARG A 162 -8.99 11.63 9.84
CA ARG A 162 -8.40 12.72 9.03
C ARG A 162 -8.50 12.48 7.53
N PHE A 163 -8.33 11.24 7.06
CA PHE A 163 -8.37 10.93 5.63
C PHE A 163 -9.74 11.26 5.00
N LEU A 164 -10.84 10.81 5.60
CA LEU A 164 -12.17 11.11 5.06
C LEU A 164 -12.61 12.53 5.37
N ASP A 165 -12.26 13.05 6.55
CA ASP A 165 -12.71 14.36 6.99
C ASP A 165 -12.00 15.52 6.24
N ASP A 166 -10.79 15.30 5.72
CA ASP A 166 -10.08 16.31 4.93
C ASP A 166 -10.57 16.36 3.46
N LEU A 167 -11.37 15.38 3.01
CA LEU A 167 -11.90 15.32 1.64
C LEU A 167 -13.22 16.09 1.47
N PRO A 168 -13.47 16.69 0.29
CA PRO A 168 -14.82 17.12 -0.09
C PRO A 168 -15.82 15.97 0.06
N VAL A 169 -17.04 16.26 0.50
CA VAL A 169 -18.02 15.22 0.87
C VAL A 169 -18.36 14.25 -0.27
N ASN A 170 -18.41 14.74 -1.51
CA ASN A 170 -18.60 13.89 -2.69
C ASN A 170 -17.42 12.94 -2.89
N ASP A 171 -16.21 13.44 -2.69
CA ASP A 171 -14.98 12.68 -2.89
C ASP A 171 -14.81 11.61 -1.81
N ALA A 172 -15.17 11.94 -0.57
CA ALA A 172 -15.31 10.97 0.51
C ALA A 172 -16.32 9.87 0.14
N GLY A 173 -17.50 10.23 -0.37
CA GLY A 173 -18.50 9.26 -0.86
C GLY A 173 -17.98 8.36 -1.97
N ARG A 174 -17.25 8.94 -2.93
CA ARG A 174 -16.68 8.25 -4.07
C ARG A 174 -15.63 7.23 -3.64
N VAL A 175 -14.70 7.62 -2.77
CA VAL A 175 -13.63 6.72 -2.30
C VAL A 175 -14.17 5.62 -1.39
N MET A 176 -15.12 5.93 -0.51
CA MET A 176 -15.80 4.92 0.32
C MET A 176 -16.47 3.86 -0.55
N GLN A 177 -17.25 4.25 -1.57
CA GLN A 177 -17.88 3.27 -2.45
C GLN A 177 -16.87 2.42 -3.22
N ALA A 178 -15.76 3.00 -3.70
CA ALA A 178 -14.72 2.23 -4.40
C ALA A 178 -14.05 1.19 -3.48
N VAL A 179 -13.66 1.60 -2.27
CA VAL A 179 -13.02 0.71 -1.27
C VAL A 179 -14.00 -0.34 -0.75
N GLY A 180 -15.23 0.05 -0.44
CA GLY A 180 -16.25 -0.88 0.03
C GLY A 180 -16.67 -1.90 -1.02
N ARG A 181 -16.74 -1.52 -2.31
CA ARG A 181 -16.93 -2.49 -3.40
C ARG A 181 -15.80 -3.51 -3.45
N SER A 182 -14.56 -3.07 -3.25
CA SER A 182 -13.42 -3.99 -3.14
C SER A 182 -13.52 -4.94 -1.94
N ARG A 183 -14.06 -4.46 -0.82
CA ARG A 183 -14.32 -5.30 0.37
C ARG A 183 -15.42 -6.34 0.12
N LEU A 184 -16.54 -5.92 -0.45
CA LEU A 184 -17.74 -6.76 -0.61
C LEU A 184 -17.64 -7.73 -1.79
N PHE A 185 -17.19 -7.24 -2.94
CA PHE A 185 -17.22 -7.99 -4.21
C PHE A 185 -15.82 -8.46 -4.64
N GLY A 186 -14.80 -8.20 -3.83
CA GLY A 186 -13.42 -8.56 -4.13
C GLY A 186 -12.84 -7.73 -5.27
N ARG A 187 -12.01 -8.36 -6.11
CA ARG A 187 -11.20 -7.61 -7.09
C ARG A 187 -11.90 -7.28 -8.41
N GLU A 188 -12.89 -8.05 -8.86
CA GLU A 188 -13.54 -7.86 -10.18
C GLU A 188 -14.93 -7.23 -10.05
N TRP A 189 -15.06 -6.21 -9.20
CA TRP A 189 -16.35 -5.54 -9.00
C TRP A 189 -16.80 -4.68 -10.20
N SER A 190 -15.90 -4.31 -11.12
CA SER A 190 -16.31 -3.63 -12.36
C SER A 190 -17.08 -4.55 -13.32
N ALA A 191 -16.96 -5.88 -13.16
CA ALA A 191 -17.67 -6.87 -13.96
C ALA A 191 -19.01 -7.28 -13.35
N VAL A 192 -19.29 -6.88 -12.11
CA VAL A 192 -20.58 -7.11 -11.46
C VAL A 192 -21.61 -6.20 -12.16
N GLU A 193 -22.71 -6.79 -12.63
CA GLU A 193 -23.84 -6.03 -13.18
C GLU A 193 -24.29 -4.93 -12.21
N ARG A 194 -24.82 -3.83 -12.75
CA ARG A 194 -25.18 -2.59 -12.05
C ARG A 194 -25.53 -2.80 -10.57
N CYS A 195 -24.73 -2.24 -9.66
CA CYS A 195 -25.03 -2.26 -8.22
C CYS A 195 -26.45 -1.76 -7.95
N THR A 196 -27.19 -2.51 -7.15
CA THR A 196 -28.47 -2.07 -6.60
C THR A 196 -28.25 -0.92 -5.60
N VAL A 197 -29.34 -0.25 -5.19
CA VAL A 197 -29.23 0.77 -4.13
C VAL A 197 -28.69 0.17 -2.84
N ASP A 198 -29.13 -1.04 -2.48
CA ASP A 198 -28.69 -1.70 -1.24
C ASP A 198 -27.20 -2.07 -1.33
N ASP A 199 -26.69 -2.48 -2.51
CA ASP A 199 -25.26 -2.68 -2.75
C ASP A 199 -24.45 -1.37 -2.58
N LEU A 200 -24.99 -0.25 -3.05
CA LEU A 200 -24.34 1.06 -2.90
C LEU A 200 -24.31 1.51 -1.43
N VAL A 201 -25.36 1.23 -0.67
CA VAL A 201 -25.42 1.49 0.77
C VAL A 201 -24.40 0.62 1.51
N ALA A 202 -24.42 -0.69 1.26
CA ALA A 202 -23.48 -1.63 1.85
C ALA A 202 -22.03 -1.26 1.52
N ALA A 203 -21.74 -0.91 0.26
CA ALA A 203 -20.42 -0.47 -0.15
C ALA A 203 -20.00 0.84 0.52
N SER A 204 -20.92 1.81 0.66
CA SER A 204 -20.60 3.06 1.35
C SER A 204 -20.23 2.81 2.81
N SER A 205 -20.95 1.92 3.49
CA SER A 205 -20.72 1.58 4.90
C SER A 205 -19.45 0.75 5.11
N ALA A 206 -19.23 -0.29 4.31
CA ALA A 206 -17.99 -1.06 4.35
C ALA A 206 -16.75 -0.19 4.03
N GLY A 207 -16.90 0.75 3.09
CA GLY A 207 -15.86 1.71 2.76
C GLY A 207 -15.58 2.70 3.89
N PHE A 208 -16.63 3.23 4.52
CA PHE A 208 -16.49 4.09 5.70
C PHE A 208 -15.75 3.37 6.83
N GLU A 209 -16.17 2.15 7.18
CA GLU A 209 -15.55 1.34 8.24
C GLU A 209 -14.08 1.04 7.94
N THR A 210 -13.75 0.75 6.67
CA THR A 210 -12.36 0.50 6.24
C THR A 210 -11.50 1.77 6.28
N LEU A 211 -12.07 2.94 5.99
CA LEU A 211 -11.30 4.19 5.87
C LEU A 211 -11.30 5.04 7.14
N ALA A 212 -12.22 4.80 8.08
CA ALA A 212 -12.30 5.52 9.34
C ALA A 212 -11.06 5.29 10.23
N ASN A 213 -10.46 4.10 10.17
CA ASN A 213 -9.23 3.74 10.88
C ASN A 213 -8.00 3.77 9.95
N TRP A 214 -7.88 4.84 9.17
CA TRP A 214 -6.81 5.02 8.19
C TRP A 214 -5.40 4.99 8.82
N PRO A 215 -4.39 4.31 8.19
CA PRO A 215 -4.46 3.46 6.99
C PRO A 215 -4.65 1.96 7.30
N ASN A 216 -4.81 1.56 8.57
CA ASN A 216 -4.64 0.18 9.01
C ASN A 216 -5.63 -0.81 8.39
N GLU A 217 -6.92 -0.50 8.42
CA GLU A 217 -7.96 -1.38 7.85
C GLU A 217 -7.88 -1.47 6.33
N LEU A 218 -7.40 -0.42 5.65
CA LEU A 218 -7.09 -0.49 4.23
C LEU A 218 -6.01 -1.53 3.95
N TRP A 219 -4.94 -1.57 4.75
CA TRP A 219 -3.87 -2.57 4.59
C TRP A 219 -4.41 -3.99 4.78
N HIS A 220 -5.26 -4.22 5.79
CA HIS A 220 -5.93 -5.50 5.98
C HIS A 220 -6.77 -5.93 4.76
N LEU A 221 -7.54 -5.00 4.18
CA LEU A 221 -8.26 -5.27 2.93
C LEU A 221 -7.31 -5.65 1.78
N LEU A 222 -6.21 -4.93 1.62
CA LEU A 222 -5.25 -5.20 0.54
C LEU A 222 -4.54 -6.56 0.71
N ASP A 223 -4.25 -6.97 1.95
CA ASP A 223 -3.74 -8.29 2.27
C ASP A 223 -4.77 -9.38 1.92
N GLU A 224 -6.04 -9.23 2.32
CA GLU A 224 -7.10 -10.19 1.96
C GLU A 224 -7.28 -10.34 0.44
N LEU A 225 -7.29 -9.22 -0.30
CA LEU A 225 -7.40 -9.24 -1.77
C LEU A 225 -6.24 -10.00 -2.42
N ARG A 226 -5.05 -9.94 -1.80
CA ARG A 226 -3.86 -10.64 -2.25
C ARG A 226 -3.91 -12.12 -1.88
N GLU A 227 -4.32 -12.47 -0.66
CA GLU A 227 -4.41 -13.87 -0.20
C GLU A 227 -5.39 -14.67 -1.05
N ARG A 228 -6.52 -14.08 -1.41
CA ARG A 228 -7.48 -14.65 -2.37
C ARG A 228 -6.89 -14.84 -3.78
N ASN A 229 -5.69 -14.32 -4.07
CA ASN A 229 -4.94 -14.47 -5.33
C ASN A 229 -3.88 -15.57 -5.36
N SER A 230 -3.95 -16.59 -4.50
CA SER A 230 -2.83 -17.51 -4.24
C SER A 230 -2.32 -18.31 -5.47
N GLY A 231 -2.96 -18.18 -6.64
CA GLY A 231 -2.47 -18.61 -7.95
C GLY A 231 -1.40 -17.68 -8.55
N GLY A 232 -0.22 -17.61 -7.94
CA GLY A 232 1.01 -17.09 -8.55
C GLY A 232 1.12 -15.57 -8.60
N SER A 233 2.04 -15.03 -7.80
CA SER A 233 2.48 -13.62 -7.71
C SER A 233 3.09 -13.01 -8.99
N LYS A 234 2.91 -13.65 -10.15
CA LYS A 234 3.40 -13.16 -11.44
C LYS A 234 2.35 -12.23 -12.06
N GLY A 235 2.27 -11.00 -11.59
CA GLY A 235 1.46 -9.96 -12.24
C GLY A 235 1.49 -8.61 -11.55
N GLY A 236 1.18 -7.57 -12.32
CA GLY A 236 1.11 -6.19 -11.84
C GLY A 236 0.04 -5.96 -10.76
N PRO A 237 0.00 -4.75 -10.17
CA PRO A 237 -0.99 -4.36 -9.14
C PRO A 237 -2.43 -4.59 -9.57
N GLU A 238 -2.73 -4.48 -10.86
CA GLU A 238 -4.06 -4.77 -11.40
C GLU A 238 -4.43 -6.26 -11.24
N ARG A 239 -3.49 -7.20 -11.41
CA ARG A 239 -3.79 -8.63 -11.20
C ARG A 239 -4.05 -8.95 -9.73
N VAL A 240 -3.51 -8.15 -8.80
CA VAL A 240 -3.63 -8.37 -7.35
C VAL A 240 -4.90 -7.72 -6.80
N TYR A 241 -5.06 -6.41 -7.02
CA TYR A 241 -6.17 -5.63 -6.44
C TYR A 241 -7.32 -5.36 -7.43
N GLY A 242 -7.16 -5.74 -8.70
CA GLY A 242 -8.20 -5.68 -9.74
C GLY A 242 -8.72 -4.29 -10.00
N SER A 243 -10.05 -4.18 -9.94
CA SER A 243 -10.86 -3.00 -10.20
C SER A 243 -10.44 -1.79 -9.36
N LEU A 244 -9.89 -1.98 -8.16
CA LEU A 244 -9.38 -0.86 -7.35
C LEU A 244 -8.18 -0.18 -8.01
N THR A 245 -7.20 -0.96 -8.44
CA THR A 245 -6.04 -0.46 -9.20
C THR A 245 -6.52 0.22 -10.48
N ARG A 246 -7.43 -0.42 -11.21
CA ARG A 246 -7.96 0.11 -12.47
C ARG A 246 -8.68 1.44 -12.26
N TRP A 247 -9.51 1.54 -11.23
CA TRP A 247 -10.20 2.78 -10.85
C TRP A 247 -9.21 3.91 -10.48
N LEU A 248 -8.13 3.60 -9.76
CA LEU A 248 -7.07 4.57 -9.48
C LEU A 248 -6.30 4.98 -10.73
N GLN A 249 -6.04 4.08 -11.68
CA GLN A 249 -5.38 4.46 -12.94
C GLN A 249 -6.25 5.40 -13.79
N HIS A 250 -7.57 5.19 -13.82
CA HIS A 250 -8.51 5.94 -14.67
C HIS A 250 -9.03 7.21 -13.98
N GLY A 251 -8.13 7.97 -13.35
CA GLY A 251 -8.41 9.28 -12.74
C GLY A 251 -8.64 9.27 -11.23
N GLY A 252 -8.89 8.12 -10.60
CA GLY A 252 -8.99 8.05 -9.14
C GLY A 252 -7.66 8.38 -8.44
N GLY A 253 -6.53 8.01 -9.02
CA GLY A 253 -5.21 8.16 -8.40
C GLY A 253 -4.72 9.61 -8.35
N SER A 254 -5.06 10.43 -9.37
CA SER A 254 -4.78 11.87 -9.32
C SER A 254 -5.69 12.58 -8.32
N GLN A 255 -6.93 12.12 -8.16
CA GLN A 255 -7.87 12.68 -7.19
C GLN A 255 -7.58 12.22 -5.74
N PHE A 256 -7.08 11.00 -5.56
CA PHE A 256 -6.83 10.37 -4.27
C PHE A 256 -5.36 9.91 -4.14
N PRO A 257 -4.38 10.85 -4.15
CA PRO A 257 -2.96 10.50 -4.18
C PRO A 257 -2.50 9.73 -2.94
N ALA A 258 -3.09 9.98 -1.76
CA ALA A 258 -2.79 9.23 -0.54
C ALA A 258 -3.22 7.75 -0.67
N LEU A 259 -4.40 7.47 -1.23
CA LEU A 259 -4.85 6.10 -1.49
C LEU A 259 -3.99 5.40 -2.54
N ALA A 260 -3.64 6.10 -3.62
CA ALA A 260 -2.74 5.56 -4.63
C ALA A 260 -1.35 5.23 -4.03
N SER A 261 -0.84 6.11 -3.16
CA SER A 261 0.44 5.92 -2.47
C SER A 261 0.40 4.73 -1.52
N GLU A 262 -0.65 4.56 -0.73
CA GLU A 262 -0.79 3.40 0.16
C GLU A 262 -0.90 2.09 -0.62
N LEU A 263 -1.66 2.04 -1.71
CA LEU A 263 -1.71 0.84 -2.57
C LEU A 263 -0.34 0.55 -3.20
N ALA A 264 0.37 1.57 -3.67
CA ALA A 264 1.71 1.44 -4.24
C ALA A 264 2.74 0.98 -3.19
N ASN A 265 2.67 1.53 -1.97
CA ASN A 265 3.50 1.14 -0.83
C ASN A 265 3.23 -0.31 -0.42
N HIS A 266 1.96 -0.67 -0.31
CA HIS A 266 1.53 -2.03 0.01
C HIS A 266 2.02 -3.02 -1.06
N TYR A 267 1.83 -2.72 -2.35
CA TYR A 267 2.32 -3.56 -3.45
C TYR A 267 3.85 -3.67 -3.47
N SER A 268 4.55 -2.55 -3.30
CA SER A 268 6.01 -2.50 -3.24
C SER A 268 6.56 -3.34 -2.08
N ALA A 269 5.90 -3.29 -0.93
CA ALA A 269 6.25 -4.12 0.23
C ALA A 269 6.15 -5.62 -0.08
N THR A 270 5.40 -6.03 -1.11
CA THR A 270 5.27 -7.44 -1.48
C THR A 270 6.44 -7.99 -2.31
N GLY A 271 7.36 -7.15 -2.78
CA GLY A 271 8.54 -7.58 -3.55
C GLY A 271 8.31 -7.80 -5.04
N ALA A 272 7.14 -7.44 -5.57
CA ALA A 272 6.84 -7.60 -6.99
C ALA A 272 7.49 -6.48 -7.82
N LYS A 273 8.43 -6.86 -8.71
CA LYS A 273 9.03 -5.95 -9.68
C LYS A 273 8.05 -5.72 -10.84
N THR A 274 7.36 -4.60 -10.87
CA THR A 274 6.64 -4.16 -12.09
C THR A 274 6.84 -2.68 -12.34
N ARG A 275 7.16 -2.33 -13.61
CA ARG A 275 6.95 -0.98 -14.12
C ARG A 275 5.45 -0.79 -14.23
N HIS A 276 4.88 0.01 -13.35
CA HIS A 276 3.45 0.28 -13.34
C HIS A 276 3.23 1.79 -13.12
N PRO A 277 2.25 2.43 -13.78
CA PRO A 277 2.04 3.89 -13.71
C PRO A 277 1.82 4.43 -12.28
N LEU A 278 1.28 3.61 -11.37
CA LEU A 278 1.11 3.96 -9.96
C LEU A 278 2.38 3.79 -9.10
N ILE A 279 3.44 3.19 -9.66
CA ILE A 279 4.64 2.71 -8.92
C ILE A 279 5.94 3.27 -9.52
N SER A 280 5.87 3.91 -10.70
CA SER A 280 7.05 4.26 -11.50
C SER A 280 8.03 5.23 -10.84
N ASP A 281 7.65 5.94 -9.77
CA ASP A 281 8.50 6.93 -9.08
C ASP A 281 8.58 6.77 -7.55
N VAL A 282 8.10 5.66 -6.98
CA VAL A 282 8.35 5.43 -5.55
C VAL A 282 9.82 5.01 -5.41
N GLN A 283 10.70 5.96 -5.06
CA GLN A 283 11.99 5.63 -4.48
C GLN A 283 11.71 4.83 -3.21
N GLN A 284 11.75 3.51 -3.34
CA GLN A 284 11.58 2.61 -2.21
C GLN A 284 12.72 2.92 -1.24
N SER A 285 12.43 3.44 -0.06
CA SER A 285 13.43 3.64 0.99
C SER A 285 13.73 2.35 1.76
N ALA A 286 12.89 1.32 1.60
CA ALA A 286 13.01 0.04 2.29
C ALA A 286 12.52 -1.14 1.43
N VAL A 287 13.16 -2.29 1.63
CA VAL A 287 12.88 -3.57 0.98
C VAL A 287 12.40 -4.55 2.05
N THR A 288 11.41 -5.38 1.76
CA THR A 288 10.94 -6.36 2.74
C THR A 288 11.86 -7.57 2.83
N VAL A 289 11.95 -8.14 4.03
CA VAL A 289 12.66 -9.40 4.27
C VAL A 289 12.10 -10.51 3.37
N TRP A 290 10.77 -10.49 3.12
CA TRP A 290 10.12 -11.42 2.21
C TRP A 290 10.67 -11.33 0.77
N SER A 291 10.76 -10.12 0.21
CA SER A 291 11.24 -9.95 -1.16
C SER A 291 12.68 -10.41 -1.30
N LEU A 292 13.52 -10.10 -0.30
CA LEU A 292 14.90 -10.59 -0.24
C LEU A 292 14.97 -12.12 -0.18
N ALA A 293 14.13 -12.76 0.63
CA ALA A 293 14.06 -14.22 0.71
C ALA A 293 13.73 -14.85 -0.65
N LEU A 294 12.75 -14.29 -1.37
CA LEU A 294 12.36 -14.76 -2.70
C LEU A 294 13.47 -14.57 -3.74
N GLU A 295 14.11 -13.40 -3.76
CA GLU A 295 15.16 -13.08 -4.73
C GLU A 295 16.43 -13.93 -4.53
N THR A 296 16.82 -14.15 -3.29
CA THR A 296 18.05 -14.86 -2.94
C THR A 296 17.85 -16.38 -2.81
N GLY A 297 16.60 -16.86 -2.77
CA GLY A 297 16.27 -18.26 -2.57
C GLY A 297 16.50 -18.78 -1.14
N PHE A 298 16.65 -17.90 -0.15
CA PHE A 298 16.84 -18.26 1.26
C PHE A 298 15.56 -18.04 2.08
N ALA A 299 15.40 -18.79 3.19
CA ALA A 299 14.28 -18.63 4.12
C ALA A 299 14.28 -17.25 4.81
N ARG A 300 13.12 -16.75 5.27
CA ARG A 300 13.01 -15.40 5.83
C ARG A 300 13.76 -15.23 7.14
N GLU A 301 13.65 -16.22 8.01
CA GLU A 301 14.35 -16.28 9.30
C GLU A 301 15.86 -16.17 9.07
N ARG A 302 16.34 -16.72 7.95
CA ARG A 302 17.73 -16.64 7.54
C ARG A 302 18.12 -15.23 7.08
N ILE A 303 17.27 -14.56 6.32
CA ILE A 303 17.51 -13.16 5.91
C ILE A 303 17.55 -12.24 7.14
N GLU A 304 16.65 -12.43 8.10
CA GLU A 304 16.63 -11.63 9.34
C GLU A 304 17.89 -11.85 10.19
N GLN A 305 18.33 -13.11 10.34
CA GLN A 305 19.57 -13.44 11.06
C GLN A 305 20.79 -12.80 10.42
N VAL A 306 20.89 -12.81 9.08
CA VAL A 306 22.00 -12.20 8.34
C VAL A 306 21.94 -10.68 8.43
N ALA A 307 20.75 -10.08 8.29
CA ALA A 307 20.56 -8.64 8.45
C ALA A 307 20.97 -8.18 9.85
N ALA A 308 20.53 -8.88 10.90
CA ALA A 308 20.93 -8.61 12.28
C ALA A 308 22.44 -8.78 12.49
N GLY A 309 23.05 -9.81 11.91
CA GLY A 309 24.50 -10.03 11.96
C GLY A 309 25.33 -8.94 11.27
N LEU A 310 24.76 -8.24 10.28
CA LEU A 310 25.35 -7.07 9.62
C LEU A 310 25.07 -5.76 10.36
N GLY A 311 24.36 -5.80 11.50
CA GLY A 311 23.94 -4.61 12.24
C GLY A 311 22.83 -3.82 11.54
N ALA A 312 22.12 -4.42 10.59
CA ALA A 312 21.03 -3.76 9.90
C ALA A 312 19.82 -3.55 10.83
N THR A 313 19.19 -2.38 10.75
CA THR A 313 18.00 -2.08 11.54
C THR A 313 16.77 -2.63 10.84
N VAL A 314 16.20 -3.72 11.38
CA VAL A 314 14.95 -4.26 10.87
C VAL A 314 13.79 -3.38 11.33
N ILE A 315 13.24 -2.59 10.41
CA ILE A 315 12.08 -1.75 10.63
C ILE A 315 10.85 -2.65 10.76
N ARG A 316 10.31 -2.71 11.97
CA ARG A 316 9.06 -3.41 12.31
C ARG A 316 7.97 -2.39 12.59
N ALA A 317 7.53 -1.70 11.55
CA ALA A 317 6.33 -0.86 11.57
C ALA A 317 5.08 -1.70 11.23
N HIS A 318 3.92 -1.09 11.05
CA HIS A 318 2.73 -1.79 10.57
C HIS A 318 3.02 -2.51 9.23
N GLY A 319 2.92 -3.85 9.24
CA GLY A 319 3.20 -4.74 8.09
C GLY A 319 4.47 -5.61 8.22
N PRO A 320 4.89 -6.28 7.14
CA PRO A 320 6.00 -7.22 7.16
C PRO A 320 7.36 -6.53 7.44
N PRO A 321 8.32 -7.22 8.10
CA PRO A 321 9.63 -6.65 8.45
C PRO A 321 10.40 -6.12 7.24
N ARG A 322 11.03 -4.96 7.39
CA ARG A 322 11.75 -4.25 6.31
C ARG A 322 13.18 -3.90 6.71
N VAL A 323 14.04 -3.73 5.73
CA VAL A 323 15.39 -3.18 5.86
C VAL A 323 15.56 -2.07 4.84
N SER A 324 16.45 -1.10 5.08
CA SER A 324 16.73 -0.06 4.09
C SER A 324 17.26 -0.65 2.78
N VAL A 325 17.17 0.09 1.67
CA VAL A 325 17.72 -0.37 0.38
C VAL A 325 19.22 -0.65 0.45
N GLU A 326 19.97 0.18 1.17
CA GLU A 326 21.41 0.03 1.34
C GLU A 326 21.75 -1.27 2.11
N GLU A 327 21.05 -1.53 3.21
CA GLU A 327 21.20 -2.78 3.96
C GLU A 327 20.77 -4.00 3.15
N ALA A 328 19.69 -3.87 2.37
CA ALA A 328 19.22 -4.92 1.47
C ALA A 328 20.29 -5.28 0.41
N GLN A 329 20.97 -4.28 -0.15
CA GLN A 329 22.08 -4.50 -1.08
C GLN A 329 23.27 -5.22 -0.41
N ARG A 330 23.62 -4.84 0.83
CA ARG A 330 24.67 -5.52 1.60
C ARG A 330 24.33 -6.98 1.88
N VAL A 331 23.07 -7.26 2.28
CA VAL A 331 22.58 -8.64 2.49
C VAL A 331 22.65 -9.44 1.19
N ARG A 332 22.21 -8.87 0.05
CA ARG A 332 22.30 -9.53 -1.26
C ARG A 332 23.74 -9.87 -1.64
N ALA A 333 24.65 -8.91 -1.50
CA ALA A 333 26.05 -9.08 -1.84
C ALA A 333 26.72 -10.17 -0.97
N LEU A 334 26.38 -10.26 0.31
CA LEU A 334 26.90 -11.29 1.20
C LEU A 334 26.33 -12.68 0.87
N LEU A 335 25.02 -12.78 0.61
CA LEU A 335 24.38 -14.07 0.35
C LEU A 335 24.73 -14.65 -1.03
N SER A 336 24.99 -13.81 -2.04
CA SER A 336 25.40 -14.29 -3.37
C SER A 336 26.77 -14.96 -3.36
N ARG A 337 27.64 -14.60 -2.42
CA ARG A 337 28.98 -15.17 -2.22
C ARG A 337 29.06 -16.16 -1.06
N ALA A 338 27.95 -16.47 -0.41
CA ALA A 338 27.92 -17.39 0.72
C ALA A 338 27.96 -18.85 0.26
N VAL A 339 28.90 -19.63 0.81
CA VAL A 339 29.08 -21.05 0.48
C VAL A 339 28.96 -21.94 1.72
N LYS A 340 28.55 -23.20 1.52
CA LYS A 340 28.50 -24.21 2.58
C LYS A 340 29.91 -24.73 2.92
N ALA A 341 30.05 -25.33 4.11
CA ALA A 341 31.34 -25.85 4.61
C ALA A 341 32.14 -26.74 3.62
N PRO A 342 31.54 -27.67 2.84
CA PRO A 342 32.30 -28.47 1.87
C PRO A 342 32.94 -27.63 0.76
N ALA A 343 32.19 -26.67 0.20
CA ALA A 343 32.70 -25.77 -0.83
C ALA A 343 33.74 -24.79 -0.25
N ALA A 344 33.54 -24.31 0.98
CA ALA A 344 34.52 -23.50 1.70
C ALA A 344 35.84 -24.26 1.94
N ALA A 345 35.77 -25.51 2.38
CA ALA A 345 36.93 -26.37 2.58
C ALA A 345 37.69 -26.63 1.27
N ALA A 346 36.95 -26.94 0.19
CA ALA A 346 37.54 -27.13 -1.15
C ALA A 346 38.27 -25.87 -1.63
N ARG A 347 37.69 -24.68 -1.39
CA ARG A 347 38.30 -23.40 -1.79
C ARG A 347 39.62 -23.12 -1.06
N LEU A 348 39.71 -23.49 0.22
CA LEU A 348 40.97 -23.42 0.99
C LEU A 348 41.95 -24.56 0.66
N GLY A 349 41.57 -25.55 -0.15
CA GLY A 349 42.38 -26.74 -0.43
C GLY A 349 42.50 -27.69 0.75
N LEU A 350 41.45 -27.77 1.58
CA LEU A 350 41.43 -28.55 2.83
C LEU A 350 40.40 -29.70 2.79
N THR A 351 40.64 -30.71 3.63
CA THR A 351 39.60 -31.69 3.96
C THR A 351 38.56 -31.08 4.90
N LEU A 352 37.33 -31.60 4.88
CA LEU A 352 36.23 -31.09 5.70
C LEU A 352 36.53 -31.17 7.20
N ASP A 353 37.24 -32.19 7.66
CA ASP A 353 37.60 -32.33 9.09
C ASP A 353 38.65 -31.32 9.52
N THR A 354 39.63 -31.04 8.66
CA THR A 354 40.63 -29.99 8.93
C THR A 354 39.96 -28.61 8.97
N PHE A 355 38.98 -28.38 8.07
CA PHE A 355 38.19 -27.16 8.07
C PHE A 355 37.36 -26.99 9.36
N LYS A 356 36.72 -28.08 9.85
CA LYS A 356 35.99 -28.07 11.13
C LYS A 356 36.92 -27.77 12.32
N GLN A 357 38.18 -28.20 12.27
CA GLN A 357 39.17 -27.86 13.29
C GLN A 357 39.48 -26.36 13.30
N LEU A 358 39.73 -25.74 12.14
CA LEU A 358 39.95 -24.29 12.04
C LEU A 358 38.75 -23.47 12.56
N ARG A 359 37.53 -23.97 12.32
CA ARG A 359 36.30 -23.37 12.87
C ARG A 359 36.24 -23.49 14.40
N ARG A 360 36.60 -24.65 14.97
CA ARG A 360 36.59 -24.89 16.42
C ARG A 360 37.53 -23.91 17.14
N GLU A 361 38.68 -23.64 16.54
CA GLU A 361 39.68 -22.70 17.04
C GLU A 361 39.37 -21.21 16.71
N LYS A 362 38.16 -20.93 16.18
CA LYS A 362 37.67 -19.57 15.85
C LYS A 362 38.52 -18.81 14.83
N ILE A 363 39.38 -19.49 14.07
CA ILE A 363 40.13 -18.89 12.95
C ILE A 363 39.18 -18.58 11.79
N LEU A 364 38.19 -19.45 11.57
CA LEU A 364 37.12 -19.26 10.59
C LEU A 364 35.79 -19.10 11.31
N LEU A 365 35.18 -17.93 11.14
CA LEU A 365 33.85 -17.65 11.67
C LEU A 365 32.82 -17.79 10.55
N PRO A 366 31.72 -18.54 10.77
CA PRO A 366 30.60 -18.52 9.84
C PRO A 366 29.91 -17.16 9.89
N ILE A 367 29.11 -16.88 8.87
CA ILE A 367 28.18 -15.75 8.88
C ILE A 367 27.25 -15.91 10.10
N SER A 368 27.26 -14.90 10.97
CA SER A 368 26.59 -14.89 12.28
C SER A 368 25.08 -15.12 12.17
N GLY A 369 24.51 -15.70 13.23
CA GLY A 369 23.07 -15.88 13.39
C GLY A 369 22.49 -17.11 12.68
N LEU A 370 23.24 -17.79 11.82
CA LEU A 370 22.73 -18.89 11.00
C LEU A 370 22.73 -20.25 11.70
N VAL A 371 21.60 -20.96 11.64
CA VAL A 371 21.48 -22.36 12.10
C VAL A 371 22.39 -23.30 11.30
N VAL A 372 22.47 -23.10 9.98
CA VAL A 372 23.40 -23.83 9.11
C VAL A 372 24.56 -22.90 8.76
N PRO A 373 25.82 -23.23 9.11
CA PRO A 373 26.94 -22.32 8.94
C PRO A 373 27.26 -22.13 7.45
N LEU A 374 27.14 -20.88 7.00
CA LEU A 374 27.63 -20.40 5.71
C LEU A 374 28.90 -19.58 5.90
N TYR A 375 29.74 -19.55 4.87
CA TYR A 375 31.02 -18.84 4.87
C TYR A 375 31.07 -17.90 3.68
N ASP A 376 31.57 -16.69 3.93
CA ASP A 376 31.79 -15.70 2.89
C ASP A 376 33.06 -16.06 2.10
N VAL A 377 32.91 -16.25 0.79
CA VAL A 377 34.04 -16.52 -0.11
C VAL A 377 35.12 -15.44 -0.02
N GLU A 378 34.75 -14.18 0.12
CA GLU A 378 35.69 -13.06 0.17
C GLU A 378 36.57 -13.12 1.43
N VAL A 379 36.00 -13.52 2.57
CA VAL A 379 36.75 -13.72 3.82
C VAL A 379 37.72 -14.90 3.71
N LEU A 380 37.34 -15.98 3.02
CA LEU A 380 38.21 -17.12 2.77
C LEU A 380 39.39 -16.74 1.87
N ASP A 381 39.13 -15.96 0.82
CA ASP A 381 40.17 -15.48 -0.08
C ASP A 381 41.10 -14.48 0.62
N GLN A 382 40.55 -13.58 1.44
CA GLN A 382 41.33 -12.68 2.26
C GLN A 382 42.25 -13.44 3.22
N LEU A 383 41.78 -14.52 3.85
CA LEU A 383 42.61 -15.36 4.70
C LEU A 383 43.79 -15.98 3.94
N ILE A 384 43.60 -16.40 2.68
CA ILE A 384 44.70 -16.88 1.83
C ILE A 384 45.70 -15.74 1.54
N ILE A 385 45.20 -14.54 1.26
CA ILE A 385 46.02 -13.35 1.01
C ILE A 385 46.84 -12.99 2.25
N GLU A 386 46.21 -12.93 3.43
CA GLU A 386 46.87 -12.65 4.71
C GLU A 386 47.97 -13.68 5.00
N CYS A 387 47.66 -14.98 4.84
CA CYS A 387 48.63 -16.06 5.06
C CYS A 387 49.77 -16.11 4.03
N SER A 388 49.63 -15.42 2.89
CA SER A 388 50.66 -15.32 1.84
C SER A 388 51.33 -13.95 1.78
N ARG A 389 50.97 -13.04 2.69
CA ARG A 389 51.51 -11.67 2.70
C ARG A 389 53.04 -11.70 2.87
N GLY A 390 53.74 -11.04 1.94
CA GLY A 390 55.20 -10.95 1.95
C GLY A 390 55.94 -12.15 1.34
N ALA A 391 55.23 -13.18 0.86
CA ALA A 391 55.84 -14.31 0.18
C ALA A 391 56.15 -13.98 -1.29
N PRO A 392 57.38 -14.19 -1.80
CA PRO A 392 57.67 -14.07 -3.23
C PRO A 392 56.92 -15.14 -4.03
N SER A 393 56.42 -14.78 -5.22
CA SER A 393 55.79 -15.74 -6.13
C SER A 393 56.85 -16.55 -6.88
N THR A 394 56.77 -17.88 -6.83
CA THR A 394 57.72 -18.78 -7.51
C THR A 394 56.99 -19.84 -8.33
N VAL A 395 57.63 -20.30 -9.41
CA VAL A 395 57.15 -21.43 -10.22
C VAL A 395 57.61 -22.75 -9.61
N GLU A 396 58.82 -22.79 -9.05
CA GLU A 396 59.37 -23.95 -8.36
C GLU A 396 59.47 -23.71 -6.84
N PRO A 397 59.25 -24.75 -6.01
CA PRO A 397 59.36 -24.63 -4.57
C PRO A 397 60.82 -24.44 -4.14
N PRO A 398 61.14 -23.42 -3.32
CA PRO A 398 62.48 -23.26 -2.75
C PRO A 398 62.90 -24.50 -1.93
N PRO A 399 64.21 -24.78 -1.81
CA PRO A 399 64.70 -25.90 -1.02
C PRO A 399 64.21 -25.84 0.43
N ASN A 400 63.90 -27.01 1.00
CA ASN A 400 63.34 -27.19 2.36
C ASN A 400 61.95 -26.58 2.62
N THR A 401 61.20 -26.23 1.57
CA THR A 401 59.83 -25.73 1.71
C THR A 401 58.78 -26.78 1.36
N LEU A 402 57.67 -26.77 2.10
CA LEU A 402 56.51 -27.62 1.83
C LEU A 402 55.22 -26.79 1.82
N PRO A 403 54.19 -27.19 1.05
CA PRO A 403 52.86 -26.59 1.14
C PRO A 403 52.33 -26.62 2.56
N LEU A 404 51.65 -25.56 3.01
CA LEU A 404 51.21 -25.32 4.39
C LEU A 404 50.59 -26.57 5.05
N VAL A 405 49.68 -27.22 4.34
CA VAL A 405 48.98 -28.43 4.84
C VAL A 405 49.93 -29.62 5.00
N ARG A 406 50.90 -29.78 4.09
CA ARG A 406 51.92 -30.83 4.17
C ARG A 406 52.98 -30.51 5.22
N ALA A 407 53.37 -29.24 5.37
CA ALA A 407 54.30 -28.78 6.40
C ALA A 407 53.76 -29.06 7.81
N SER A 408 52.47 -28.79 8.04
CA SER A 408 51.77 -29.15 9.28
C SER A 408 51.87 -30.65 9.60
N ARG A 409 51.64 -31.52 8.61
CA ARG A 409 51.75 -32.98 8.80
C ARG A 409 53.19 -33.44 9.02
N ALA A 410 54.14 -32.93 8.23
CA ALA A 410 55.55 -33.31 8.32
C ALA A 410 56.19 -32.92 9.65
N THR A 411 55.72 -31.83 10.26
CA THR A 411 56.23 -31.33 11.56
C THR A 411 55.43 -31.83 12.76
N ASN A 412 54.40 -32.67 12.53
CA ASN A 412 53.45 -33.12 13.55
C ASN A 412 52.82 -31.96 14.35
N ARG A 413 52.58 -30.81 13.70
CA ARG A 413 51.95 -29.64 14.30
C ARG A 413 50.57 -29.42 13.71
N PRO A 414 49.53 -29.18 14.53
CA PRO A 414 48.18 -29.03 14.01
C PRO A 414 48.06 -27.74 13.18
N LEU A 415 47.34 -27.84 12.05
CA LEU A 415 47.28 -26.77 11.04
C LEU A 415 46.84 -25.41 11.61
N HIS A 416 45.89 -25.40 12.54
CA HIS A 416 45.40 -24.17 13.16
C HIS A 416 46.53 -23.37 13.83
N ARG A 417 47.51 -24.04 14.46
CA ARG A 417 48.65 -23.36 15.10
C ARG A 417 49.60 -22.74 14.09
N VAL A 418 49.85 -23.46 12.99
CA VAL A 418 50.70 -22.94 11.91
C VAL A 418 50.03 -21.71 11.28
N VAL A 419 48.72 -21.76 11.04
CA VAL A 419 47.95 -20.60 10.54
C VAL A 419 47.97 -19.43 11.54
N THR A 420 47.73 -19.68 12.82
CA THR A 420 47.81 -18.63 13.86
C THR A 420 49.20 -18.02 13.97
N ALA A 421 50.27 -18.81 13.87
CA ALA A 421 51.64 -18.30 13.89
C ALA A 421 51.95 -17.40 12.68
N ILE A 422 51.38 -17.71 11.50
CA ILE A 422 51.51 -16.85 10.32
C ILE A 422 50.76 -15.54 10.51
N LEU A 423 49.49 -15.62 10.95
CA LEU A 423 48.66 -14.44 11.18
C LEU A 423 49.21 -13.55 12.30
N GLY A 424 49.87 -14.14 13.30
CA GLY A 424 50.56 -13.44 14.38
C GLY A 424 51.94 -12.89 14.00
N GLY A 425 52.48 -13.25 12.83
CA GLY A 425 53.79 -12.82 12.35
C GLY A 425 54.99 -13.61 12.89
N ASP A 426 54.76 -14.61 13.74
CA ASP A 426 55.80 -15.49 14.31
C ASP A 426 56.40 -16.43 13.26
N LEU A 427 55.67 -16.70 12.18
CA LEU A 427 56.09 -17.54 11.07
C LEU A 427 55.86 -16.83 9.75
N ARG A 428 56.91 -16.62 8.95
CA ARG A 428 56.78 -15.99 7.63
C ARG A 428 56.67 -17.04 6.53
N PRO A 429 55.74 -16.90 5.58
CA PRO A 429 55.67 -17.78 4.41
C PRO A 429 56.93 -17.59 3.54
N ALA A 430 57.50 -18.71 3.07
CA ALA A 430 58.76 -18.70 2.32
C ALA A 430 58.55 -18.33 0.85
N ALA A 431 57.46 -18.80 0.24
CA ALA A 431 57.08 -18.49 -1.14
C ALA A 431 55.60 -18.81 -1.41
N ARG A 432 55.07 -18.29 -2.53
CA ARG A 432 53.76 -18.66 -3.07
C ARG A 432 53.91 -19.35 -4.43
N LEU A 433 53.50 -20.61 -4.49
CA LEU A 433 53.60 -21.46 -5.68
C LEU A 433 52.55 -21.09 -6.73
N GLN A 434 53.00 -20.79 -7.96
CA GLN A 434 52.11 -20.52 -9.09
C GLN A 434 51.38 -21.79 -9.55
N GLY A 435 50.11 -21.65 -9.96
CA GLY A 435 49.28 -22.76 -10.44
C GLY A 435 48.62 -23.62 -9.34
N SER A 436 48.96 -23.42 -8.07
CA SER A 436 48.28 -24.05 -6.93
C SER A 436 47.22 -23.13 -6.31
N VAL A 437 46.16 -23.72 -5.73
CA VAL A 437 45.03 -22.98 -5.12
C VAL A 437 44.98 -23.15 -3.60
N GLY A 438 44.37 -22.17 -2.92
CA GLY A 438 44.15 -22.20 -1.49
C GLY A 438 45.44 -22.26 -0.66
N PHE A 439 45.37 -22.92 0.50
CA PHE A 439 46.53 -23.14 1.37
C PHE A 439 47.59 -24.07 0.77
N GLY A 440 47.26 -24.83 -0.28
CA GLY A 440 48.24 -25.61 -1.03
C GLY A 440 49.25 -24.73 -1.79
N SER A 441 48.92 -23.47 -2.07
CA SER A 441 49.80 -22.51 -2.74
C SER A 441 50.84 -21.86 -1.83
N ILE A 442 50.69 -21.99 -0.51
CA ILE A 442 51.55 -21.30 0.46
C ILE A 442 52.66 -22.25 0.89
N LEU A 443 53.91 -21.91 0.59
CA LEU A 443 55.08 -22.71 0.94
C LEU A 443 55.71 -22.19 2.23
N ILE A 444 56.03 -23.12 3.12
CA ILE A 444 56.63 -22.82 4.43
C ILE A 444 57.91 -23.63 4.59
N ASP A 445 58.94 -22.99 5.12
CA ASP A 445 60.18 -23.64 5.54
C ASP A 445 59.91 -24.53 6.77
N VAL A 446 60.19 -25.82 6.62
CA VAL A 446 59.96 -26.83 7.65
C VAL A 446 60.80 -26.56 8.91
N THR A 447 62.01 -26.01 8.75
CA THR A 447 62.90 -25.69 9.88
C THR A 447 62.36 -24.54 10.72
N ALA A 448 61.78 -23.53 10.07
CA ALA A 448 61.15 -22.40 10.73
C ALA A 448 59.92 -22.81 11.56
N VAL A 449 59.16 -23.80 11.08
CA VAL A 449 58.01 -24.36 11.83
C VAL A 449 58.47 -25.07 13.10
N PHE A 450 59.58 -25.81 13.07
CA PHE A 450 60.14 -26.43 14.28
C PHE A 450 60.64 -25.38 15.28
N ALA A 451 61.23 -24.28 14.79
CA ALA A 451 61.74 -23.19 15.61
C ALA A 451 60.63 -22.35 16.26
N THR A 452 59.41 -22.37 15.73
CA THR A 452 58.27 -21.66 16.35
C THR A 452 57.95 -22.32 17.71
N PRO A 453 57.82 -21.58 18.82
CA PRO A 453 57.52 -22.19 20.12
C PRO A 453 56.14 -22.85 20.16
N TYR A 454 56.04 -24.02 20.81
CA TYR A 454 54.78 -24.74 21.04
C TYR A 454 54.08 -24.12 22.26
N ARG A 455 53.36 -23.01 22.06
CA ARG A 455 52.57 -22.37 23.13
C ARG A 455 51.12 -22.80 23.09
#